data_AF-A0A7K0MWW5-F1
#
_entry.id   AF-A0A7K0MWW5-F1
#
_cell.length_a   1.000
_cell.length_b   1.000
_cell.length_c   1.000
_cell.angle_alpha   90.00
_cell.angle_beta   90.00
_cell.angle_gamma   90.00
#
_symmetry.space_group_name_H-M   'P 1'
#
loop_
_entity.id
_entity.type
_entity.pdbx_description
1 polymer ?
#
loop_
_entity_poly.entity_id
_entity_poly.type
_entity_poly.pdbx_seq_one_letter_code
_entity_poly.pdbx_strand_id
1 'polypeptide(L)'
;MPVHHLAIVTRDLPASHTFYTEVMGFTLAKVEVGPYEGGTGWARHVFYDIPGGGMFALWDLHDESVPDFDPSISRALGLPEWTNHVAFDAPTLEDLAMRRDNWLAKGQACLEVDHGWCTSIYLMDPNYILV
;
A
#
# COMPACT_ATOMS: atom_id res chain seq x y z
N MET A 1 21.63 1.54 5.70
CA MET A 1 20.76 0.37 5.97
C MET A 1 19.53 0.52 5.07
N PRO A 2 19.09 -0.51 4.34
CA PRO A 2 17.88 -0.44 3.51
C PRO A 2 16.61 -0.48 4.37
N VAL A 3 15.47 -0.12 3.78
CA VAL A 3 14.15 -0.35 4.40
C VAL A 3 13.88 -1.85 4.45
N HIS A 4 13.62 -2.38 5.64
CA HIS A 4 13.30 -3.81 5.81
C HIS A 4 11.85 -4.10 5.40
N HIS A 5 10.90 -3.34 5.94
CA HIS A 5 9.51 -3.33 5.50
C HIS A 5 8.85 -1.98 5.79
N LEU A 6 7.76 -1.69 5.09
CA LEU A 6 6.83 -0.60 5.41
C LEU A 6 5.49 -1.22 5.83
N ALA A 7 4.92 -0.77 6.94
CA ALA A 7 3.60 -1.19 7.40
C ALA A 7 2.62 -0.01 7.40
N ILE A 8 1.41 -0.23 6.89
CA ILE A 8 0.28 0.69 6.99
C ILE A 8 -0.92 -0.02 7.61
N VAL A 9 -1.96 0.72 8.00
CA VAL A 9 -3.23 0.16 8.48
C VAL A 9 -4.23 0.06 7.33
N THR A 10 -5.09 -0.95 7.35
CA THR A 10 -6.22 -1.09 6.44
C THR A 10 -7.55 -1.17 7.19
N ARG A 11 -8.62 -0.71 6.55
CA ARG A 11 -10.01 -0.93 7.01
C ARG A 11 -10.70 -2.11 6.31
N ASP A 12 -10.22 -2.46 5.14
CA ASP A 12 -10.79 -3.52 4.31
C ASP A 12 -9.63 -4.38 3.81
N LEU A 13 -9.24 -5.33 4.65
CA LEU A 13 -8.14 -6.24 4.32
C LEU A 13 -8.40 -7.01 3.02
N PRO A 14 -9.60 -7.56 2.72
CA PRO A 14 -9.89 -8.16 1.42
C PRO A 14 -9.64 -7.23 0.23
N ALA A 15 -10.09 -5.98 0.29
CA ALA A 15 -9.87 -5.01 -0.78
C ALA A 15 -8.37 -4.68 -0.94
N SER A 16 -7.68 -4.40 0.18
CA SER A 16 -6.23 -4.14 0.15
C SER A 16 -5.44 -5.34 -0.34
N HIS A 17 -5.79 -6.56 0.08
CA HIS A 17 -5.15 -7.79 -0.38
C HIS A 17 -5.28 -7.95 -1.89
N THR A 18 -6.49 -7.80 -2.42
CA THR A 18 -6.77 -7.86 -3.86
C THR A 18 -5.96 -6.80 -4.61
N PHE A 19 -5.93 -5.57 -4.11
CA PHE A 19 -5.16 -4.49 -4.72
C PHE A 19 -3.65 -4.80 -4.77
N TYR A 20 -3.03 -5.11 -3.64
CA TYR A 20 -1.57 -5.30 -3.59
C TYR A 20 -1.13 -6.57 -4.32
N THR A 21 -1.96 -7.63 -4.37
CA THR A 21 -1.59 -8.86 -5.09
C THR A 21 -1.93 -8.79 -6.58
N GLU A 22 -3.13 -8.37 -6.94
CA GLU A 22 -3.60 -8.43 -8.33
C GLU A 22 -3.22 -7.18 -9.12
N VAL A 23 -3.28 -5.99 -8.52
CA VAL A 23 -2.94 -4.73 -9.20
C VAL A 23 -1.43 -4.46 -9.13
N MET A 24 -0.86 -4.49 -7.92
CA MET A 24 0.56 -4.18 -7.70
C MET A 24 1.51 -5.36 -7.95
N GLY A 25 1.00 -6.59 -7.96
CA GLY A 25 1.79 -7.80 -8.24
C GLY A 25 2.65 -8.28 -7.07
N PHE A 26 2.30 -7.91 -5.83
CA PHE A 26 3.01 -8.37 -4.64
C PHE A 26 2.62 -9.82 -4.30
N THR A 27 3.50 -10.51 -3.59
CA THR A 27 3.25 -11.92 -3.19
C THR A 27 3.02 -11.99 -1.69
N LEU A 28 1.92 -12.60 -1.25
CA LEU A 28 1.68 -12.83 0.18
C LEU A 28 2.77 -13.76 0.75
N ALA A 29 3.56 -13.24 1.68
CA ALA A 29 4.69 -13.95 2.27
C ALA A 29 4.35 -14.55 3.63
N LYS A 30 3.65 -13.79 4.48
CA LYS A 30 3.35 -14.19 5.86
C LYS A 30 2.09 -13.52 6.38
N VAL A 31 1.39 -14.23 7.27
CA VAL A 31 0.34 -13.67 8.12
C VAL A 31 0.70 -13.99 9.57
N GLU A 32 0.70 -12.98 10.41
CA GLU A 32 0.80 -13.11 11.86
C GLU A 32 -0.50 -12.63 12.49
N VAL A 33 -1.03 -13.41 13.44
CA VAL A 33 -2.25 -13.08 14.17
C VAL A 33 -1.92 -13.16 15.65
N GLY A 34 -2.29 -12.13 16.40
CA GLY A 34 -2.04 -12.05 17.83
C GLY A 34 -3.09 -11.23 18.55
N PRO A 35 -3.04 -11.21 19.90
CA PRO A 35 -3.87 -10.31 20.69
C PRO A 35 -3.54 -8.85 20.34
N TYR A 36 -4.55 -7.97 20.36
CA TYR A 36 -4.33 -6.53 20.25
C TYR A 36 -3.62 -6.04 21.51
N GLU A 37 -2.49 -5.36 21.35
CA GLU A 37 -1.68 -4.92 22.49
C GLU A 37 -2.45 -3.91 23.35
N GLY A 38 -2.62 -4.22 24.64
CA GLY A 38 -3.35 -3.36 25.56
C GLY A 38 -4.88 -3.49 25.50
N GLY A 39 -5.43 -4.39 24.68
CA GLY A 39 -6.87 -4.63 24.54
C GLY A 39 -7.30 -6.08 24.80
N THR A 40 -8.53 -6.40 24.41
CA THR A 40 -9.12 -7.75 24.52
C THR A 40 -9.41 -8.40 23.16
N GLY A 41 -9.29 -7.61 22.09
CA GLY A 41 -9.42 -8.03 20.71
C GLY A 41 -8.15 -8.63 20.12
N TRP A 42 -8.06 -8.60 18.80
CA TRP A 42 -6.95 -9.19 18.04
C TRP A 42 -6.48 -8.26 16.92
N ALA A 43 -5.28 -8.51 16.44
CA ALA A 43 -4.72 -7.84 15.27
C ALA A 43 -4.08 -8.87 14.34
N ARG A 44 -4.11 -8.55 13.05
CA ARG A 44 -3.43 -9.32 12.02
C ARG A 44 -2.43 -8.43 11.29
N HIS A 45 -1.21 -8.93 11.18
CA HIS A 45 -0.14 -8.30 10.41
C HIS A 45 0.13 -9.16 9.18
N VAL A 46 -0.16 -8.62 8.01
CA VAL A 46 -0.08 -9.34 6.72
C VAL A 46 1.09 -8.79 5.93
N PHE A 47 2.08 -9.62 5.62
CA PHE A 47 3.30 -9.24 4.93
C PHE A 47 3.31 -9.74 3.49
N TYR A 48 3.76 -8.88 2.59
CA TYR A 48 3.91 -9.14 1.18
C TYR A 48 5.34 -8.88 0.72
N ASP A 49 5.88 -9.77 -0.11
CA ASP A 49 7.12 -9.53 -0.83
C ASP A 49 6.86 -8.60 -2.01
N ILE A 50 7.66 -7.55 -2.12
CA ILE A 50 7.63 -6.59 -3.22
C ILE A 50 8.57 -7.11 -4.33
N PRO A 51 8.14 -7.18 -5.60
CA PRO A 51 9.04 -7.48 -6.71
C PRO A 51 10.22 -6.49 -6.73
N GLY A 52 11.46 -7.00 -6.71
CA GLY A 52 12.66 -6.17 -6.63
C GLY A 52 13.24 -6.00 -5.22
N GLY A 53 12.47 -6.33 -4.18
CA GLY A 53 12.95 -6.48 -2.81
C GLY A 53 12.23 -5.62 -1.77
N GLY A 54 12.47 -5.95 -0.49
CA GLY A 54 11.74 -5.37 0.65
C GLY A 54 10.36 -6.00 0.82
N MET A 55 9.68 -5.64 1.92
CA MET A 55 8.33 -6.11 2.18
C MET A 55 7.37 -4.94 2.43
N PHE A 56 6.11 -5.15 2.05
CA PHE A 56 5.00 -4.28 2.40
C PHE A 56 4.08 -5.01 3.37
N ALA A 57 3.53 -4.31 4.35
CA ALA A 57 2.69 -4.94 5.34
C ALA A 57 1.42 -4.15 5.65
N LEU A 58 0.36 -4.89 5.98
CA LEU A 58 -0.93 -4.35 6.39
C LEU A 58 -1.25 -4.76 7.81
N TRP A 59 -1.63 -3.80 8.63
CA TRP A 59 -2.29 -4.00 9.91
C TRP A 59 -3.80 -3.99 9.75
N ASP A 60 -4.44 -5.06 10.21
CA ASP A 60 -5.88 -5.24 10.30
C ASP A 60 -6.24 -5.38 11.79
N LEU A 61 -6.83 -4.33 12.36
CA LEU A 61 -7.00 -4.14 13.80
C LEU A 61 -8.45 -4.39 14.23
N HIS A 62 -8.66 -5.29 15.19
CA HIS A 62 -9.99 -5.74 15.64
C HIS A 62 -10.10 -5.70 17.16
N ASP A 63 -10.22 -4.50 17.72
CA ASP A 63 -10.45 -4.26 19.15
C ASP A 63 -11.40 -3.06 19.34
N GLU A 64 -12.22 -3.09 20.39
CA GLU A 64 -13.21 -2.03 20.66
C GLU A 64 -12.58 -0.67 21.01
N SER A 65 -11.32 -0.65 21.45
CA SER A 65 -10.58 0.58 21.75
C SER A 65 -10.02 1.26 20.50
N VAL A 66 -10.00 0.58 19.36
CA VAL A 66 -9.56 1.19 18.09
C VAL A 66 -10.61 2.25 17.70
N PRO A 67 -10.24 3.54 17.64
CA PRO A 67 -11.19 4.59 17.31
C PRO A 67 -11.62 4.50 15.85
N ASP A 68 -12.65 5.25 15.47
CA ASP A 68 -12.86 5.54 14.06
C ASP A 68 -11.67 6.37 13.54
N PHE A 69 -10.95 5.86 12.54
CA PHE A 69 -9.78 6.50 11.94
C PHE A 69 -9.87 6.63 10.40
N ASP A 70 -9.22 7.63 9.84
CA ASP A 70 -9.00 7.70 8.39
C ASP A 70 -7.70 6.94 8.07
N PRO A 71 -7.72 5.84 7.27
CA PRO A 71 -6.51 5.06 7.00
C PRO A 71 -5.53 5.76 6.04
N SER A 72 -5.94 6.88 5.43
CA SER A 72 -5.06 7.65 4.55
C SER A 72 -3.91 8.31 5.32
N ILE A 73 -2.76 8.49 4.66
CA ILE A 73 -1.62 9.18 5.28
C ILE A 73 -1.78 10.71 5.16
N SER A 74 -2.19 11.19 3.99
CA SER A 74 -2.27 12.63 3.72
C SER A 74 -3.59 13.26 4.18
N ARG A 75 -4.74 12.65 3.83
CA ARG A 75 -6.06 13.23 4.14
C ARG A 75 -6.35 13.23 5.64
N ALA A 76 -5.93 12.19 6.38
CA ALA A 76 -6.02 12.15 7.84
C ALA A 76 -5.26 13.29 8.54
N LEU A 77 -4.24 13.86 7.87
CA LEU A 77 -3.47 15.01 8.35
C LEU A 77 -4.00 16.36 7.83
N GLY A 78 -5.08 16.36 7.05
CA GLY A 78 -5.61 17.56 6.40
C GLY A 78 -4.74 18.09 5.24
N LEU A 79 -3.91 17.23 4.65
CA LEU A 79 -3.02 17.56 3.54
C LEU A 79 -3.61 17.09 2.20
N PRO A 80 -3.21 17.71 1.06
CA PRO A 80 -3.51 17.19 -0.27
C PRO A 80 -3.04 15.73 -0.42
N GLU A 81 -3.82 14.90 -1.10
CA GLU A 81 -3.64 13.43 -1.14
C GLU A 81 -2.23 12.99 -1.56
N TRP A 82 -1.63 13.70 -2.51
CA TRP A 82 -0.30 13.41 -3.06
C TRP A 82 0.88 13.74 -2.14
N THR A 83 0.65 14.46 -1.03
CA THR A 83 1.74 14.99 -0.19
C THR A 83 2.62 13.87 0.40
N ASN A 84 2.00 12.93 1.10
CA ASN A 84 2.64 11.71 1.59
C ASN A 84 2.15 10.54 0.73
N HIS A 85 3.10 9.80 0.16
CA HIS A 85 2.82 8.67 -0.73
C HIS A 85 3.91 7.60 -0.56
N VAL A 86 3.61 6.40 -1.02
CA VAL A 86 4.54 5.27 -0.95
C VAL A 86 5.00 4.92 -2.35
N ALA A 87 6.24 5.23 -2.68
CA ALA A 87 6.81 4.90 -3.98
C ALA A 87 7.47 3.51 -3.96
N PHE A 88 7.23 2.72 -4.99
CA PHE A 88 7.88 1.44 -5.24
C PHE A 88 8.77 1.54 -6.47
N ASP A 89 9.92 0.85 -6.43
CA ASP A 89 10.89 0.90 -7.52
C ASP A 89 10.36 0.16 -8.77
N ALA A 90 10.55 0.78 -9.92
CA ALA A 90 10.45 0.15 -11.23
C ALA A 90 11.82 0.27 -11.91
N PRO A 91 12.51 -0.84 -12.19
CA PRO A 91 13.92 -0.80 -12.56
C PRO A 91 14.19 -0.14 -13.93
N THR A 92 13.19 -0.07 -14.80
CA THR A 92 13.30 0.57 -16.12
C THR A 92 12.01 1.30 -16.51
N LEU A 93 12.09 2.20 -17.50
CA LEU A 93 10.92 2.87 -18.06
C LEU A 93 9.97 1.89 -18.76
N GLU A 94 10.49 0.80 -19.33
CA GLU A 94 9.67 -0.26 -19.91
C GLU A 94 8.88 -1.02 -18.84
N ASP A 95 9.48 -1.30 -17.67
CA ASP A 95 8.77 -1.89 -16.53
C ASP A 95 7.68 -0.94 -16.01
N LEU A 96 8.01 0.36 -15.89
CA LEU A 96 7.04 1.39 -15.51
C LEU A 96 5.85 1.45 -16.47
N ALA A 97 6.12 1.46 -17.80
CA ALA A 97 5.08 1.46 -18.83
C ALA A 97 4.22 0.19 -18.79
N MET A 98 4.84 -0.99 -18.59
CA MET A 98 4.12 -2.27 -18.45
C MET A 98 3.17 -2.24 -17.24
N ARG A 99 3.63 -1.71 -16.09
CA ARG A 99 2.81 -1.56 -14.88
C ARG A 99 1.64 -0.62 -15.11
N ARG A 100 1.89 0.55 -15.70
CA ARG A 100 0.85 1.52 -16.07
C ARG A 100 -0.24 0.86 -16.92
N ASP A 101 0.16 0.17 -17.99
CA ASP A 101 -0.79 -0.44 -18.92
C ASP A 101 -1.59 -1.57 -18.24
N ASN A 102 -0.95 -2.34 -17.37
CA ASN A 102 -1.61 -3.35 -16.54
C ASN A 102 -2.63 -2.74 -15.55
N TRP A 103 -2.31 -1.60 -14.93
CA TRP A 103 -3.24 -0.89 -14.04
C TRP A 103 -4.45 -0.36 -14.80
N LEU A 104 -4.21 0.27 -15.96
CA LEU A 104 -5.27 0.77 -16.84
C LEU A 104 -6.18 -0.37 -17.33
N ALA A 105 -5.62 -1.53 -17.69
CA ALA A 105 -6.38 -2.71 -18.11
C ALA A 105 -7.26 -3.27 -16.98
N LYS A 106 -6.89 -3.06 -15.71
CA LYS A 106 -7.66 -3.42 -14.51
C LYS A 106 -8.64 -2.31 -14.08
N GLY A 107 -8.83 -1.28 -14.91
CA GLY A 107 -9.76 -0.19 -14.66
C GLY A 107 -9.27 0.83 -13.61
N GLN A 108 -7.99 0.80 -13.24
CA GLN A 108 -7.41 1.77 -12.32
C GLN A 108 -7.12 3.08 -13.04
N ALA A 109 -7.38 4.21 -12.37
CA ALA A 109 -6.86 5.49 -12.82
C ALA A 109 -5.35 5.54 -12.56
N CYS A 110 -4.59 6.06 -13.52
CA CYS A 110 -3.14 6.17 -13.41
C CYS A 110 -2.68 7.55 -13.91
N LEU A 111 -1.95 8.28 -13.07
CA LEU A 111 -1.33 9.55 -13.42
C LEU A 111 0.17 9.33 -13.67
N GLU A 112 0.68 9.80 -14.81
CA GLU A 112 2.11 9.77 -15.12
C GLU A 112 2.72 11.17 -14.97
N VAL A 113 3.87 11.27 -14.31
CA VAL A 113 4.59 12.53 -14.06
C VAL A 113 6.07 12.35 -14.36
N ASP A 114 6.61 13.25 -15.16
CA ASP A 114 8.06 13.40 -15.36
C ASP A 114 8.60 14.48 -14.41
N HIS A 115 9.46 14.06 -13.48
CA HIS A 115 10.13 14.95 -12.53
C HIS A 115 11.48 15.47 -13.06
N GLY A 116 11.85 15.14 -14.30
CA GLY A 116 13.10 15.48 -14.97
C GLY A 116 14.29 14.59 -14.56
N TRP A 117 14.29 14.06 -13.33
CA TRP A 117 15.31 13.13 -12.84
C TRP A 117 14.78 11.69 -12.63
N CYS A 118 13.46 11.54 -12.52
CA CYS A 118 12.77 10.25 -12.53
C CYS A 118 11.37 10.43 -13.14
N THR A 119 10.81 9.32 -13.62
CA THR A 119 9.42 9.25 -14.07
C THR A 119 8.65 8.41 -13.06
N SER A 120 7.47 8.88 -12.67
CA SER A 120 6.60 8.17 -11.73
C SER A 120 5.21 8.01 -12.31
N ILE A 121 4.57 6.89 -11.96
CA ILE A 121 3.16 6.67 -12.19
C ILE A 121 2.48 6.53 -10.83
N TYR A 122 1.25 7.01 -10.71
CA TYR A 122 0.53 7.05 -9.45
C TYR A 122 -0.88 6.49 -9.59
N LEU A 123 -1.31 5.72 -8.60
CA LEU A 123 -2.70 5.34 -8.39
C LEU A 123 -3.07 5.40 -6.91
N MET A 124 -4.36 5.36 -6.62
CA MET A 124 -4.85 5.36 -5.24
C MET A 124 -5.11 3.93 -4.77
N ASP A 125 -4.60 3.56 -3.59
CA ASP A 125 -4.95 2.30 -2.95
C ASP A 125 -6.37 2.35 -2.32
N PRO A 126 -6.92 1.21 -1.86
CA PRO A 126 -8.23 1.18 -1.21
C PRO A 126 -8.35 2.00 0.08
N ASN A 127 -7.23 2.42 0.67
CA ASN A 127 -7.14 3.20 1.90
C ASN A 127 -6.90 4.70 1.64
N TYR A 128 -6.98 5.15 0.39
CA TYR A 128 -6.70 6.53 -0.02
C TYR A 128 -5.24 6.95 0.23
N ILE A 129 -4.31 6.02 0.08
CA ILE A 129 -2.87 6.26 0.04
C ILE A 129 -2.45 6.24 -1.43
N LEU A 130 -1.82 7.33 -1.86
CA LEU A 130 -1.22 7.38 -3.19
C LEU A 130 0.02 6.48 -3.22
N VAL A 131 0.08 5.61 -4.23
CA VAL A 131 1.16 4.65 -4.47
C VAL A 131 1.67 4.72 -5.90
#